data_AF-A0AAN9LR28-F1
#
_entry.id   AF-A0AAN9LR28-F1
#
_cell.length_a   1.000
_cell.length_b   1.000
_cell.length_c   1.000
_cell.angle_alpha   90.00
_cell.angle_beta   90.00
_cell.angle_gamma   90.00
#
_symmetry.space_group_name_H-M   'P 1'
#
loop_
_entity.id
_entity.type
_entity.pdbx_description
1 polymer ?
#
loop_
_entity_poly.entity_id
_entity_poly.type
_entity_poly.pdbx_seq_one_letter_code
_entity_poly.pdbx_strand_id
1 'polypeptide(L)'
;MAMIGKAKEAGLPLMKLVKLRAMPILQQLHLEERLLRTSSDNWCLINDGTSSPAIVMGLSGKLSELVEVKSVLRDQIPIIRRFTGGGTVVVDHDTIFVTLICNKEAVSNVQPFPRSIMSWSGLLYSEVFEGLADFHLRENDYVFGNRKFGGNAQSITKHRWIHHTSFLWDYEVKNMSYLKLPAKAPKYRLTRNHMDFVCQMKEYLPRSEFIERTIKAIGAQFCVKPISLESIDVPSVSEYVHTTKLLTEEEIQEASTIQT
;
A
#
# COMPACT_ATOMS: atom_id res chain seq x y z
N MET A 1 4.69 -3.82 47.60
CA MET A 1 4.90 -4.52 46.33
C MET A 1 4.11 -3.82 45.25
N ALA A 2 4.81 -3.28 44.24
CA ALA A 2 4.40 -3.08 42.84
C ALA A 2 5.19 -1.89 42.28
N MET A 3 6.43 -2.19 41.87
CA MET A 3 7.19 -1.36 40.94
C MET A 3 6.44 -1.33 39.61
N ILE A 4 6.01 -0.15 39.16
CA ILE A 4 5.56 0.05 37.78
C ILE A 4 6.32 1.24 37.20
N GLY A 5 7.26 0.92 36.32
CA GLY A 5 7.42 1.67 35.07
C GLY A 5 8.42 2.82 35.03
N LYS A 6 9.66 2.63 35.52
CA LYS A 6 10.80 3.33 34.91
C LYS A 6 11.03 2.78 33.50
N ALA A 7 10.62 3.51 32.46
CA ALA A 7 11.21 3.52 31.12
C ALA A 7 10.49 4.53 30.22
N LYS A 8 10.86 5.81 30.31
CA LYS A 8 10.49 6.82 29.31
C LYS A 8 11.68 7.74 29.03
N GLU A 9 12.82 7.13 28.76
CA GLU A 9 14.01 7.82 28.23
C GLU A 9 14.70 6.94 27.19
N ALA A 10 14.02 6.76 26.06
CA ALA A 10 14.65 6.46 24.77
C ALA A 10 13.86 7.29 23.75
N GLY A 11 14.55 8.10 22.94
CA GLY A 11 13.90 8.96 21.95
C GLY A 11 13.01 8.18 20.98
N LEU A 12 12.13 8.88 20.26
CA LEU A 12 11.30 8.25 19.23
C LEU A 12 12.19 7.49 18.21
N PRO A 13 11.80 6.29 17.78
CA PRO A 13 12.55 5.54 16.78
C PRO A 13 12.69 6.33 15.48
N LEU A 14 13.84 6.20 14.81
CA LEU A 14 14.08 6.89 13.54
C LEU A 14 13.23 6.29 12.43
N MET A 15 12.58 7.15 11.63
CA MET A 15 11.90 6.81 10.39
C MET A 15 12.55 7.57 9.23
N LYS A 16 13.18 6.85 8.30
CA LYS A 16 13.73 7.43 7.07
C LYS A 16 12.59 7.70 6.08
N LEU A 17 12.36 8.95 5.74
CA LEU A 17 11.32 9.38 4.81
C LEU A 17 11.90 9.61 3.42
N VAL A 18 11.32 8.95 2.42
CA VAL A 18 11.63 9.16 1.00
C VAL A 18 10.36 9.63 0.30
N LYS A 19 10.42 10.83 -0.31
CA LYS A 19 9.34 11.37 -1.12
C LYS A 19 9.66 11.12 -2.59
N LEU A 20 8.75 10.45 -3.28
CA LEU A 20 8.83 10.07 -4.67
C LEU A 20 7.70 10.78 -5.42
N ARG A 21 7.89 11.01 -6.71
CA ARG A 21 6.88 11.61 -7.58
C ARG A 21 6.85 10.85 -8.88
N ALA A 22 5.66 10.36 -9.25
CA ALA A 22 5.45 9.59 -10.47
C ALA A 22 6.42 8.40 -10.65
N MET A 23 6.97 7.83 -9.57
CA MET A 23 7.86 6.67 -9.71
C MET A 23 7.04 5.49 -10.28
N PRO A 24 7.54 4.76 -11.29
CA PRO A 24 6.88 3.57 -11.80
C PRO A 24 6.63 2.57 -10.66
N ILE A 25 5.40 2.08 -10.54
CA ILE A 25 4.98 1.27 -9.38
C ILE A 25 5.80 -0.02 -9.25
N LEU A 26 6.27 -0.59 -10.37
CA LEU A 26 7.20 -1.72 -10.35
C LEU A 26 8.51 -1.39 -9.62
N GLN A 27 9.11 -0.23 -9.92
CA GLN A 27 10.35 0.22 -9.27
C GLN A 27 10.14 0.50 -7.78
N GLN A 28 9.01 1.12 -7.42
CA GLN A 28 8.64 1.32 -6.02
C GLN A 28 8.52 -0.02 -5.29
N LEU A 29 7.79 -1.00 -5.83
CA LEU A 29 7.63 -2.31 -5.21
C LEU A 29 8.96 -3.08 -5.08
N HIS A 30 9.87 -2.94 -6.06
CA HIS A 30 11.23 -3.48 -5.94
C HIS A 30 12.03 -2.81 -4.83
N LEU A 31 11.94 -1.48 -4.71
CA LEU A 31 12.56 -0.74 -3.62
C LEU A 31 12.00 -1.17 -2.26
N GLU A 32 10.68 -1.29 -2.12
CA GLU A 32 10.00 -1.75 -0.91
C GLU A 32 10.46 -3.14 -0.49
N GLU A 33 10.47 -4.08 -1.42
CA GLU A 33 10.87 -5.46 -1.16
C GLU A 33 12.34 -5.55 -0.75
N ARG A 34 13.21 -4.78 -1.42
CA ARG A 34 14.62 -4.68 -1.09
C ARG A 34 14.80 -4.11 0.32
N LEU A 35 14.20 -2.95 0.61
CA LEU A 35 14.28 -2.31 1.93
C LEU A 35 13.76 -3.20 3.05
N LEU A 36 12.68 -3.97 2.82
CA LEU A 36 12.14 -4.92 3.81
C LEU A 36 13.14 -6.05 4.14
N ARG A 37 13.97 -6.47 3.18
CA ARG A 37 14.79 -7.67 3.33
C ARG A 37 16.24 -7.39 3.69
N THR A 38 16.79 -6.25 3.28
CA THR A 38 18.22 -5.97 3.41
C THR A 38 18.55 -4.82 4.35
N SER A 39 17.60 -3.91 4.63
CA SER A 39 17.81 -2.81 5.58
C SER A 39 17.35 -3.20 7.00
N SER A 40 17.94 -2.55 8.01
CA SER A 40 17.51 -2.61 9.41
C SER A 40 16.82 -1.33 9.89
N ASP A 41 16.67 -0.32 9.03
CA ASP A 41 16.03 0.96 9.40
C ASP A 41 14.50 0.90 9.29
N ASN A 42 13.77 1.84 9.91
CA ASN A 42 12.37 2.05 9.56
C ASN A 42 12.28 3.01 8.36
N TRP A 43 11.35 2.75 7.45
CA TRP A 43 11.17 3.53 6.23
C TRP A 43 9.73 3.97 6.04
N CYS A 44 9.57 5.23 5.62
CA CYS A 44 8.34 5.73 5.04
C CYS A 44 8.62 6.12 3.59
N LEU A 45 7.93 5.50 2.65
CA LEU A 45 7.94 5.93 1.24
C LEU A 45 6.59 6.58 0.94
N ILE A 46 6.61 7.77 0.34
CA ILE A 46 5.40 8.42 -0.17
C ILE A 46 5.62 8.67 -1.66
N ASN A 47 4.86 8.00 -2.52
CA ASN A 47 4.90 8.22 -3.96
C ASN A 47 3.63 8.92 -4.43
N ASP A 48 3.79 10.13 -4.94
CA ASP A 48 2.71 10.93 -5.50
C ASP A 48 2.47 10.55 -6.97
N GLY A 49 1.59 9.57 -7.18
CA GLY A 49 1.28 9.02 -8.51
C GLY A 49 2.28 7.99 -9.00
N THR A 50 1.87 7.21 -9.99
CA THR A 50 2.79 6.45 -10.85
C THR A 50 2.68 6.90 -12.30
N SER A 51 3.78 6.84 -13.07
CA SER A 51 3.87 7.41 -14.41
C SER A 51 2.93 6.79 -15.44
N SER A 52 2.50 5.55 -15.23
CA SER A 52 1.70 4.77 -16.17
C SER A 52 0.70 3.88 -15.44
N PRO A 53 -0.51 3.69 -15.97
CA PRO A 53 -1.48 2.80 -15.35
C PRO A 53 -0.95 1.36 -15.32
N ALA A 54 -1.22 0.64 -14.25
CA ALA A 54 -0.87 -0.76 -14.10
C ALA A 54 -1.86 -1.50 -13.21
N ILE A 55 -1.97 -2.81 -13.41
CA ILE A 55 -2.69 -3.71 -12.52
C ILE A 55 -1.68 -4.32 -11.55
N VAL A 56 -1.91 -4.16 -10.25
CA VAL A 56 -1.06 -4.74 -9.21
C VAL A 56 -1.83 -5.84 -8.47
N MET A 57 -1.46 -7.08 -8.72
CA MET A 57 -2.02 -8.28 -8.12
C MET A 57 -1.28 -8.68 -6.86
N GLY A 58 -2.00 -9.20 -5.87
CA GLY A 58 -1.41 -9.83 -4.70
C GLY A 58 -0.71 -11.15 -5.04
N LEU A 59 0.20 -11.58 -4.18
CA LEU A 59 1.08 -12.74 -4.40
C LEU A 59 0.34 -14.03 -4.80
N SER A 60 -0.83 -14.29 -4.20
CA SER A 60 -1.63 -15.49 -4.44
C SER A 60 -2.81 -15.27 -5.40
N GLY A 61 -2.90 -14.09 -6.01
CA GLY A 61 -3.99 -13.74 -6.91
C GLY A 61 -3.90 -14.50 -8.24
N LYS A 62 -5.02 -15.08 -8.68
CA LYS A 62 -5.12 -15.74 -9.99
C LYS A 62 -5.66 -14.77 -11.03
N LEU A 63 -4.98 -14.71 -12.17
CA LEU A 63 -5.25 -13.73 -13.21
C LEU A 63 -6.64 -13.94 -13.83
N SER A 64 -6.99 -15.19 -14.13
CA SER A 64 -8.28 -15.57 -14.71
C SER A 64 -9.48 -15.21 -13.82
N GLU A 65 -9.30 -15.18 -12.50
CA GLU A 65 -10.36 -14.89 -11.51
C GLU A 65 -10.49 -13.38 -11.21
N LEU A 66 -9.45 -12.59 -11.42
CA LEU A 66 -9.37 -11.21 -10.90
C LEU A 66 -9.29 -10.13 -11.99
N VAL A 67 -8.93 -10.50 -13.22
CA VAL A 67 -8.64 -9.55 -14.29
C VAL A 67 -9.44 -9.88 -15.56
N GLU A 68 -9.94 -8.84 -16.22
CA GLU A 68 -10.53 -8.90 -17.57
C GLU A 68 -9.43 -8.95 -18.63
N VAL A 69 -8.87 -10.14 -18.84
CA VAL A 69 -7.63 -10.37 -19.60
C VAL A 69 -7.68 -9.83 -21.02
N LYS A 70 -8.80 -10.03 -21.72
CA LYS A 70 -8.97 -9.55 -23.10
C LYS A 70 -8.87 -8.04 -23.22
N SER A 71 -9.47 -7.30 -22.28
CA SER A 71 -9.41 -5.84 -22.25
C SER A 71 -8.00 -5.35 -21.93
N VAL A 72 -7.33 -6.02 -21.00
CA VAL A 72 -5.95 -5.69 -20.59
C VAL A 72 -4.94 -5.92 -21.72
N LEU A 73 -5.05 -7.04 -22.43
CA LEU A 73 -4.19 -7.32 -23.59
C LEU A 73 -4.41 -6.30 -24.72
N ARG A 74 -5.68 -5.99 -25.03
CA ARG A 74 -6.03 -4.99 -26.05
C ARG A 74 -5.46 -3.61 -25.73
N ASP A 75 -5.56 -3.20 -24.48
CA ASP A 75 -5.17 -1.86 -24.04
C ASP A 75 -3.71 -1.82 -23.52
N GLN A 76 -2.98 -2.94 -23.63
CA GLN A 76 -1.57 -3.11 -23.24
C GLN A 76 -1.27 -2.68 -21.79
N ILE A 77 -2.17 -2.98 -20.85
CA ILE A 77 -2.00 -2.60 -19.45
C ILE A 77 -1.02 -3.57 -18.75
N PRO A 78 0.09 -3.08 -18.17
CA PRO A 78 1.03 -3.94 -17.44
C PRO A 78 0.36 -4.62 -16.23
N ILE A 79 0.66 -5.90 -16.03
CA ILE A 79 0.22 -6.66 -14.84
C ILE A 79 1.43 -7.03 -14.00
N ILE A 80 1.44 -6.58 -12.74
CA ILE A 80 2.51 -6.80 -11.78
C ILE A 80 1.99 -7.70 -10.66
N ARG A 81 2.70 -8.80 -10.37
CA ARG A 81 2.47 -9.60 -9.16
C ARG A 81 3.42 -9.09 -8.09
N ARG A 82 2.87 -8.56 -6.99
CA ARG A 82 3.67 -8.01 -5.88
C ARG A 82 4.01 -9.08 -4.83
N PHE A 83 5.06 -8.80 -4.05
CA PHE A 83 5.55 -9.66 -2.97
C PHE A 83 4.65 -9.72 -1.72
N THR A 84 3.66 -8.84 -1.58
CA THR A 84 2.68 -8.83 -0.49
C THR A 84 1.38 -9.56 -0.87
N GLY A 85 0.64 -10.02 0.14
CA GLY A 85 -0.69 -10.60 -0.06
C GLY A 85 -1.76 -9.54 -0.39
N GLY A 86 -3.04 -9.90 -0.27
CA GLY A 86 -4.17 -8.98 -0.47
C GLY A 86 -4.75 -9.01 -1.89
N GLY A 87 -5.67 -8.09 -2.17
CA GLY A 87 -6.42 -8.05 -3.42
C GLY A 87 -5.65 -7.46 -4.62
N THR A 88 -6.33 -7.40 -5.76
CA THR A 88 -5.85 -6.73 -6.97
C THR A 88 -6.36 -5.30 -7.04
N VAL A 89 -5.51 -4.38 -7.46
CA VAL A 89 -5.84 -2.95 -7.66
C VAL A 89 -5.38 -2.50 -9.04
N VAL A 90 -6.07 -1.51 -9.59
CA VAL A 90 -5.56 -0.71 -10.73
C VAL A 90 -5.04 0.58 -10.14
N VAL A 91 -3.87 1.01 -10.59
CA VAL A 91 -3.19 2.20 -10.09
C VAL A 91 -2.63 3.02 -11.23
N ASP A 92 -2.53 4.32 -11.02
CA ASP A 92 -2.12 5.30 -12.03
C ASP A 92 -1.58 6.58 -11.38
N HIS A 93 -1.50 7.67 -12.15
CA HIS A 93 -1.09 8.99 -11.67
C HIS A 93 -2.03 9.59 -10.62
N ASP A 94 -3.26 9.07 -10.53
CA ASP A 94 -4.30 9.42 -9.54
C ASP A 94 -4.38 8.43 -8.37
N THR A 95 -3.28 7.76 -8.10
CA THR A 95 -3.07 6.96 -6.89
C THR A 95 -1.90 7.52 -6.08
N ILE A 96 -2.12 7.82 -4.80
CA ILE A 96 -1.00 8.07 -3.86
C ILE A 96 -0.66 6.78 -3.14
N PHE A 97 0.63 6.50 -3.01
CA PHE A 97 1.11 5.35 -2.26
C PHE A 97 1.81 5.81 -0.99
N VAL A 98 1.48 5.20 0.13
CA VAL A 98 2.24 5.34 1.38
C VAL A 98 2.65 3.97 1.85
N THR A 99 3.94 3.82 2.11
CA THR A 99 4.54 2.58 2.60
C THR A 99 5.22 2.84 3.93
N LEU A 100 4.96 1.97 4.90
CA LEU A 100 5.56 1.95 6.22
C LEU A 100 6.26 0.61 6.40
N ILE A 101 7.59 0.64 6.47
CA ILE A 101 8.42 -0.52 6.80
C ILE A 101 8.95 -0.30 8.22
N CYS A 102 8.60 -1.20 9.14
CA CYS A 102 8.94 -1.03 10.55
C CYS A 102 9.59 -2.27 11.13
N ASN A 103 10.59 -2.06 11.99
CA ASN A 103 11.04 -3.06 12.94
C ASN A 103 9.95 -3.29 13.97
N LYS A 104 9.76 -4.56 14.36
CA LYS A 104 8.75 -4.94 15.35
C LYS A 104 8.90 -4.15 16.65
N GLU A 105 10.13 -3.90 17.07
CA GLU A 105 10.48 -3.21 18.32
C GLU A 105 10.29 -1.69 18.22
N ALA A 106 10.24 -1.13 17.01
CA ALA A 106 10.04 0.31 16.80
C ALA A 106 8.58 0.74 17.04
N VAL A 107 7.62 -0.19 17.00
CA VAL A 107 6.21 0.13 17.22
C VAL A 107 5.70 -0.63 18.44
N SER A 108 5.67 0.08 19.56
CA SER A 108 5.24 -0.49 20.84
C SER A 108 3.83 -1.07 20.74
N ASN A 109 3.63 -2.26 21.32
CA ASN A 109 2.35 -2.96 21.39
C ASN A 109 1.75 -3.39 20.03
N VAL A 110 2.50 -3.35 18.94
CA VAL A 110 2.06 -3.89 17.65
C VAL A 110 2.67 -5.27 17.44
N GLN A 111 1.81 -6.29 17.47
CA GLN A 111 2.24 -7.63 17.13
C GLN A 111 2.38 -7.76 15.61
N PRO A 112 3.34 -8.55 15.11
CA PRO A 112 3.60 -8.70 13.68
C PRO A 112 2.55 -9.63 13.03
N PHE A 113 1.28 -9.23 13.06
CA PHE A 113 0.16 -9.91 12.43
C PHE A 113 -0.73 -8.89 11.73
N PRO A 114 -1.38 -9.24 10.60
CA PRO A 114 -2.10 -8.27 9.77
C PRO A 114 -3.10 -7.41 10.53
N ARG A 115 -3.91 -8.00 11.43
CA ARG A 115 -4.92 -7.26 12.21
C ARG A 115 -4.29 -6.21 13.13
N SER A 116 -3.21 -6.54 13.82
CA SER A 116 -2.55 -5.60 14.73
C SER A 116 -1.91 -4.45 13.98
N ILE A 117 -1.29 -4.73 12.84
CA ILE A 117 -0.70 -3.71 11.96
C ILE A 117 -1.79 -2.80 11.39
N MET A 118 -2.91 -3.38 10.92
CA MET A 118 -4.07 -2.61 10.44
C MET A 118 -4.67 -1.71 11.52
N SER A 119 -4.84 -2.22 12.75
CA SER A 119 -5.35 -1.41 13.86
C SER A 119 -4.44 -0.23 14.17
N TRP A 120 -3.12 -0.46 14.19
CA TRP A 120 -2.14 0.61 14.42
C TRP A 120 -2.16 1.66 13.31
N SER A 121 -2.11 1.23 12.04
CA SER A 121 -2.15 2.17 10.92
C SER A 121 -3.50 2.89 10.81
N GLY A 122 -4.59 2.23 11.22
CA GLY A 122 -5.90 2.86 11.38
C GLY A 122 -5.86 4.04 12.36
N LEU A 123 -5.25 3.87 13.54
CA LEU A 123 -5.08 4.98 14.50
C LEU A 123 -4.22 6.11 13.92
N LEU A 124 -3.13 5.77 13.22
CA LEU A 124 -2.29 6.76 12.54
C LEU A 124 -3.09 7.57 11.52
N TYR A 125 -3.87 6.92 10.67
CA TYR A 125 -4.67 7.62 9.66
C TYR A 125 -5.90 8.32 10.24
N SER A 126 -6.42 7.91 11.41
CA SER A 126 -7.43 8.70 12.13
C SER A 126 -6.92 10.10 12.46
N GLU A 127 -5.65 10.25 12.86
CA GLU A 127 -5.02 11.56 13.08
C GLU A 127 -4.87 12.35 11.75
N VAL A 128 -4.53 11.66 10.66
CA VAL A 128 -4.41 12.29 9.33
C VAL A 128 -5.73 12.91 8.89
N PHE A 129 -6.85 12.21 9.10
CA PHE A 129 -8.18 12.65 8.65
C PHE A 129 -9.00 13.38 9.70
N GLU A 130 -8.43 13.66 10.87
CA GLU A 130 -9.10 14.39 11.95
C GLU A 130 -9.63 15.75 11.45
N GLY A 131 -10.93 15.98 11.71
CA GLY A 131 -11.64 17.20 11.33
C GLY A 131 -11.99 17.35 9.84
N LEU A 132 -11.63 16.37 8.98
CA LEU A 132 -11.88 16.45 7.53
C LEU A 132 -12.99 15.52 7.06
N ALA A 133 -13.02 14.27 7.55
CA ALA A 133 -13.91 13.25 7.03
C ALA A 133 -14.18 12.15 8.07
N ASP A 134 -15.27 11.40 7.87
CA ASP A 134 -15.68 10.28 8.72
C ASP A 134 -14.82 9.04 8.46
N PHE A 135 -13.53 9.09 8.81
CA PHE A 135 -12.58 8.01 8.58
C PHE A 135 -12.85 6.80 9.47
N HIS A 136 -12.86 5.60 8.86
CA HIS A 136 -12.89 4.33 9.58
C HIS A 136 -11.95 3.30 8.94
N LEU A 137 -11.45 2.41 9.80
CA LEU A 137 -10.91 1.13 9.39
C LEU A 137 -12.05 0.09 9.32
N ARG A 138 -12.33 -0.45 8.13
CA ARG A 138 -13.30 -1.54 7.95
C ARG A 138 -12.63 -2.74 7.29
N GLU A 139 -12.53 -3.84 8.05
CA GLU A 139 -11.78 -5.04 7.65
C GLU A 139 -10.33 -4.69 7.28
N ASN A 140 -9.98 -4.68 5.99
CA ASN A 140 -8.64 -4.33 5.50
C ASN A 140 -8.64 -3.02 4.68
N ASP A 141 -9.73 -2.27 4.71
CA ASP A 141 -9.91 -1.07 3.90
C ASP A 141 -9.99 0.19 4.78
N TYR A 142 -9.51 1.30 4.21
CA TYR A 142 -9.79 2.63 4.75
C TYR A 142 -10.98 3.22 4.02
N VAL A 143 -11.92 3.75 4.79
CA VAL A 143 -13.21 4.22 4.29
C VAL A 143 -13.56 5.58 4.87
N PHE A 144 -14.29 6.38 4.09
CA PHE A 144 -15.06 7.51 4.60
C PHE A 144 -16.53 7.08 4.71
N GLY A 145 -17.05 7.02 5.93
CA GLY A 145 -18.32 6.38 6.26
C GLY A 145 -18.34 4.88 5.90
N ASN A 146 -18.86 4.59 4.70
CA ASN A 146 -18.94 3.23 4.13
C ASN A 146 -18.33 3.14 2.72
N ARG A 147 -17.69 4.19 2.22
CA ARG A 147 -17.06 4.23 0.89
C ARG A 147 -15.56 4.08 1.01
N LYS A 148 -15.00 3.07 0.34
CA LYS A 148 -13.57 2.74 0.35
C LYS A 148 -12.78 3.76 -0.45
N PHE A 149 -11.65 4.20 0.10
CA PHE A 149 -10.68 5.02 -0.62
C PHE A 149 -9.24 4.52 -0.45
N GLY A 150 -8.97 3.66 0.55
CA GLY A 150 -7.64 3.09 0.78
C GLY A 150 -7.65 1.57 0.75
N GLY A 151 -6.74 0.99 -0.03
CA GLY A 151 -6.50 -0.46 -0.10
C GLY A 151 -5.15 -0.83 0.50
N ASN A 152 -5.15 -1.79 1.43
CA ASN A 152 -3.97 -2.14 2.23
C ASN A 152 -3.46 -3.55 1.95
N ALA A 153 -2.14 -3.72 2.07
CA ALA A 153 -1.52 -5.03 2.09
C ALA A 153 -0.26 -5.03 2.98
N GLN A 154 0.10 -6.20 3.48
CA GLN A 154 1.25 -6.41 4.34
C GLN A 154 2.10 -7.59 3.88
N SER A 155 3.37 -7.54 4.28
CA SER A 155 4.25 -8.71 4.39
C SER A 155 4.99 -8.63 5.72
N ILE A 156 5.14 -9.78 6.36
CA ILE A 156 5.72 -9.90 7.70
C ILE A 156 6.90 -10.83 7.61
N THR A 157 8.04 -10.37 8.11
CA THR A 157 9.24 -11.18 8.33
C THR A 157 9.44 -11.39 9.84
N LYS A 158 10.49 -12.10 10.24
CA LYS A 158 10.75 -12.43 11.65
C LYS A 158 10.84 -11.20 12.56
N HIS A 159 11.47 -10.13 12.07
CA HIS A 159 11.80 -8.94 12.89
C HIS A 159 11.15 -7.66 12.37
N ARG A 160 10.56 -7.69 11.16
CA ARG A 160 10.12 -6.49 10.46
C ARG A 160 8.84 -6.77 9.70
N TRP A 161 8.09 -5.73 9.41
CA TRP A 161 6.90 -5.83 8.57
C TRP A 161 6.80 -4.60 7.68
N ILE A 162 6.11 -4.79 6.56
CA ILE A 162 5.68 -3.71 5.68
C ILE A 162 4.17 -3.60 5.72
N HIS A 163 3.68 -2.38 5.73
CA HIS A 163 2.30 -2.01 5.44
C HIS A 163 2.33 -0.96 4.35
N HIS A 164 1.75 -1.27 3.19
CA HIS A 164 1.57 -0.29 2.13
C HIS A 164 0.10 -0.07 1.83
N THR A 165 -0.21 1.17 1.49
CA THR A 165 -1.55 1.62 1.18
C THR A 165 -1.55 2.30 -0.17
N SER A 166 -2.51 1.92 -1.00
CA SER A 166 -2.91 2.68 -2.20
C SER A 166 -4.11 3.54 -1.86
N PHE A 167 -4.00 4.83 -2.09
CA PHE A 167 -5.04 5.83 -1.86
C PHE A 167 -5.63 6.28 -3.19
N LEU A 168 -6.93 6.07 -3.36
CA LEU A 168 -7.69 6.41 -4.55
C LEU A 168 -7.93 7.92 -4.61
N TRP A 169 -7.11 8.63 -5.37
CA TRP A 169 -7.16 10.08 -5.41
C TRP A 169 -8.27 10.59 -6.33
N ASP A 170 -8.19 10.26 -7.61
CA ASP A 170 -9.14 10.65 -8.66
C ASP A 170 -9.18 9.58 -9.77
N TYR A 171 -9.56 8.35 -9.40
CA TYR A 171 -9.49 7.23 -10.32
C TYR A 171 -10.38 7.41 -11.56
N GLU A 172 -9.93 6.86 -12.70
CA GLU A 172 -10.76 6.76 -13.90
C GLU A 172 -11.67 5.52 -13.88
N VAL A 173 -12.95 5.71 -14.18
CA VAL A 173 -13.94 4.61 -14.23
C VAL A 173 -13.56 3.54 -15.26
N LYS A 174 -12.98 3.94 -16.39
CA LYS A 174 -12.51 3.01 -17.43
C LYS A 174 -11.48 2.03 -16.87
N ASN A 175 -10.54 2.52 -16.05
CA ASN A 175 -9.48 1.71 -15.47
C ASN A 175 -10.04 0.64 -14.51
N MET A 176 -11.15 0.93 -13.83
CA MET A 176 -11.81 -0.03 -12.95
C MET A 176 -12.45 -1.21 -13.71
N SER A 177 -12.74 -1.05 -15.00
CA SER A 177 -13.31 -2.11 -15.83
C SER A 177 -12.33 -3.26 -16.13
N TYR A 178 -11.03 -3.09 -15.86
CA TYR A 178 -10.05 -4.16 -16.00
C TYR A 178 -10.12 -5.21 -14.89
N LEU A 179 -10.85 -4.94 -13.80
CA LEU A 179 -10.94 -5.83 -12.65
C LEU A 179 -12.29 -6.55 -12.58
N LYS A 180 -12.22 -7.84 -12.31
CA LYS A 180 -13.38 -8.66 -11.96
C LYS A 180 -13.79 -8.40 -10.53
N LEU A 181 -15.07 -8.64 -10.23
CA LEU A 181 -15.52 -8.73 -8.84
C LEU A 181 -14.90 -9.98 -8.20
N PRO A 182 -14.11 -9.85 -7.12
CA PRO A 182 -13.51 -11.01 -6.49
C PRO A 182 -14.59 -11.87 -5.84
N ALA A 183 -14.41 -13.20 -5.86
CA ALA A 183 -15.33 -14.15 -5.21
C ALA A 183 -15.52 -13.87 -3.71
N LYS A 184 -14.53 -13.25 -3.07
CA LYS A 184 -14.60 -12.77 -1.68
C LYS A 184 -14.47 -11.25 -1.66
N ALA A 185 -15.59 -10.57 -1.49
CA ALA A 185 -15.64 -9.14 -1.21
C ALA A 185 -15.81 -8.89 0.31
N PRO A 186 -15.42 -7.72 0.82
CA PRO A 186 -15.69 -7.32 2.20
C PRO A 186 -17.19 -7.37 2.50
N LYS A 187 -17.56 -7.81 3.71
CA LYS A 187 -18.97 -7.97 4.10
C LYS A 187 -19.72 -6.64 4.06
N TYR A 188 -19.05 -5.55 4.45
CA TYR A 188 -19.63 -4.21 4.44
C TYR A 188 -19.88 -3.65 3.03
N ARG A 189 -19.43 -4.32 1.97
CA ARG A 189 -19.77 -3.94 0.59
C ARG A 189 -21.28 -4.01 0.34
N LEU A 190 -22.00 -4.93 0.99
CA LEU A 190 -23.48 -5.05 0.89
C LEU A 190 -23.97 -5.02 -0.57
N THR A 191 -23.34 -5.83 -1.43
CA THR A 191 -23.62 -5.98 -2.88
C THR A 191 -23.53 -4.72 -3.75
N ARG A 192 -23.08 -3.59 -3.21
CA ARG A 192 -22.85 -2.35 -3.97
C ARG A 192 -21.95 -2.60 -5.18
N ASN A 193 -22.27 -1.95 -6.30
CA ASN A 193 -21.38 -1.90 -7.45
C ASN A 193 -20.09 -1.13 -7.07
N HIS A 194 -19.11 -1.11 -7.97
CA HIS A 194 -17.83 -0.50 -7.64
C HIS A 194 -17.95 1.01 -7.35
N MET A 195 -18.75 1.74 -8.15
CA MET A 195 -18.90 3.19 -8.04
C MET A 195 -19.61 3.62 -6.76
N ASP A 196 -20.55 2.82 -6.25
CA ASP A 196 -21.22 3.07 -4.97
C ASP A 196 -20.39 2.62 -3.76
N PHE A 197 -19.35 1.82 -4.02
CA PHE A 197 -18.51 1.24 -2.98
C PHE A 197 -17.26 2.06 -2.69
N VAL A 198 -16.69 2.75 -3.67
CA VAL A 198 -15.47 3.54 -3.51
C VAL A 198 -15.76 5.05 -3.53
N CYS A 199 -14.80 5.87 -3.12
CA CYS A 199 -14.85 7.33 -3.30
C CYS A 199 -13.48 7.89 -3.62
N GLN A 200 -13.46 9.11 -4.17
CA GLN A 200 -12.27 9.83 -4.58
C GLN A 200 -11.79 10.74 -3.45
N MET A 201 -10.51 10.68 -3.08
CA MET A 201 -9.97 11.53 -2.00
C MET A 201 -9.86 13.00 -2.39
N LYS A 202 -9.79 13.34 -3.68
CA LYS A 202 -9.74 14.74 -4.14
C LYS A 202 -10.93 15.59 -3.67
N GLU A 203 -12.06 14.95 -3.32
CA GLU A 203 -13.26 15.61 -2.80
C GLU A 203 -13.10 16.09 -1.34
N TYR A 204 -12.11 15.58 -0.61
CA TYR A 204 -11.97 15.80 0.83
C TYR A 204 -10.78 16.68 1.21
N LEU A 205 -9.65 16.58 0.49
CA LEU A 205 -8.46 17.38 0.75
C LEU A 205 -7.49 17.40 -0.46
N PRO A 206 -6.58 18.39 -0.55
CA PRO A 206 -5.48 18.41 -1.53
C PRO A 206 -4.37 17.38 -1.26
N ARG A 207 -3.63 16.97 -2.30
CA ARG A 207 -2.53 15.97 -2.18
C ARG A 207 -1.44 16.44 -1.22
N SER A 208 -1.07 17.72 -1.34
CA SER A 208 -0.05 18.33 -0.49
C SER A 208 -0.43 18.29 0.99
N GLU A 209 -1.69 18.60 1.31
CA GLU A 209 -2.21 18.55 2.68
C GLU A 209 -2.24 17.12 3.21
N PHE A 210 -2.69 16.14 2.41
CA PHE A 210 -2.65 14.73 2.79
C PHE A 210 -1.23 14.27 3.13
N ILE A 211 -0.25 14.61 2.29
CA ILE A 211 1.15 14.24 2.49
C ILE A 211 1.72 14.91 3.75
N GLU A 212 1.44 16.20 3.97
CA GLU A 212 1.89 16.94 5.16
C GLU A 212 1.30 16.34 6.44
N ARG A 213 -0.01 16.10 6.47
CA ARG A 213 -0.70 15.48 7.60
C ARG A 213 -0.20 14.06 7.88
N THR A 214 0.09 13.28 6.84
CA THR A 214 0.69 11.94 6.97
C THR A 214 2.07 12.01 7.62
N ILE A 215 2.94 12.92 7.17
CA ILE A 215 4.27 13.11 7.76
C ILE A 215 4.16 13.58 9.22
N LYS A 216 3.21 14.47 9.52
CA LYS A 216 2.93 14.93 10.89
C LYS A 216 2.50 13.79 11.81
N ALA A 217 1.56 12.95 11.38
CA ALA A 217 1.08 11.80 12.15
C ALA A 217 2.20 10.77 12.40
N ILE A 218 3.05 10.52 11.39
CA ILE A 218 4.25 9.68 11.56
C ILE A 218 5.22 10.34 12.57
N GLY A 219 5.39 11.66 12.51
CA GLY A 219 6.23 12.45 13.43
C GLY A 219 5.80 12.40 14.90
N ALA A 220 4.54 12.07 15.19
CA ALA A 220 4.07 11.85 16.56
C ALA A 220 4.60 10.54 17.17
N GLN A 221 5.00 9.59 16.33
CA GLN A 221 5.43 8.24 16.74
C GLN A 221 6.91 7.96 16.42
N PHE A 222 7.50 8.70 15.48
CA PHE A 222 8.87 8.51 15.01
C PHE A 222 9.61 9.84 14.90
N CYS A 223 10.93 9.79 15.07
CA CYS A 223 11.81 10.87 14.62
C CYS A 223 11.95 10.75 13.09
N VAL A 224 11.31 11.65 12.33
CA VAL A 224 11.30 11.58 10.86
C VAL A 224 12.54 12.27 10.28
N LYS A 225 13.33 11.53 9.50
CA LYS A 225 14.49 12.07 8.78
C LYS A 225 14.29 11.92 7.27
N PRO A 226 14.18 13.03 6.51
CA PRO A 226 14.17 12.97 5.05
C PRO A 226 15.49 12.42 4.49
N ILE A 227 15.39 11.54 3.49
CA ILE A 227 16.51 10.89 2.80
C ILE A 227 16.24 10.95 1.28
N SER A 228 17.27 11.22 0.48
CA SER A 228 17.16 11.21 -0.97
C SER A 228 17.26 9.77 -1.51
N LEU A 229 16.62 9.48 -2.63
CA LEU A 229 16.63 8.13 -3.22
C LEU A 229 18.05 7.65 -3.54
N GLU A 230 18.92 8.56 -3.98
CA GLU A 230 20.31 8.31 -4.38
C GLU A 230 21.20 7.95 -3.17
N SER A 231 20.82 8.40 -1.98
CA SER A 231 21.55 8.14 -0.73
C SER A 231 21.17 6.82 -0.05
N ILE A 232 20.25 6.04 -0.65
CA ILE A 232 19.88 4.73 -0.15
C ILE A 232 20.99 3.74 -0.50
N ASP A 233 21.99 3.68 0.38
CA ASP A 233 23.07 2.70 0.33
C ASP A 233 22.56 1.34 0.82
N VAL A 234 22.30 0.46 -0.13
CA VAL A 234 21.84 -0.91 0.12
C VAL A 234 22.66 -1.81 -0.79
N PRO A 235 23.24 -2.93 -0.27
CA PRO A 235 24.16 -3.77 -1.02
C PRO A 235 23.66 -4.06 -2.44
N SER A 236 24.56 -3.93 -3.43
CA SER A 236 24.24 -4.09 -4.84
C SER A 236 23.74 -5.50 -5.14
N VAL A 237 22.47 -5.56 -5.58
CA VAL A 237 21.69 -6.47 -6.47
C VAL A 237 22.22 -7.86 -6.89
N SER A 238 23.49 -8.25 -6.73
CA SER A 238 24.02 -9.45 -7.41
C SER A 238 23.51 -10.81 -6.91
N GLU A 239 22.73 -10.89 -5.82
CA GLU A 239 22.19 -12.16 -5.30
C GLU A 239 20.68 -12.15 -4.98
N TYR A 240 19.96 -11.06 -5.24
CA TYR A 240 18.57 -10.92 -4.79
C TYR A 240 17.55 -11.05 -5.92
N VAL A 241 16.81 -12.16 -5.95
CA VAL A 241 15.67 -12.37 -6.86
C VAL A 241 14.40 -11.78 -6.25
N HIS A 242 13.87 -10.73 -6.88
CA HIS A 242 12.60 -10.13 -6.46
C HIS A 242 11.44 -11.11 -6.61
N THR A 243 10.61 -11.22 -5.57
CA THR A 243 9.32 -11.92 -5.68
C THR A 243 8.34 -11.09 -6.51
N THR A 244 8.46 -9.75 -6.43
CA THR A 244 7.72 -8.85 -7.30
C THR A 244 8.19 -8.98 -8.74
N LYS A 245 7.26 -9.27 -9.65
CA LYS A 245 7.58 -9.39 -11.07
C LYS A 245 6.47 -8.82 -11.96
N LEU A 246 6.88 -8.31 -13.11
CA LEU A 246 6.00 -8.09 -14.24
C LEU A 246 5.62 -9.45 -14.83
N LEU A 247 4.35 -9.66 -15.14
CA LEU A 247 3.92 -10.89 -15.82
C LEU A 247 4.23 -10.80 -17.32
N THR A 248 4.64 -11.92 -17.90
CA THR A 248 4.92 -12.01 -19.34
C THR A 248 3.62 -12.04 -20.14
N GLU A 249 3.67 -11.67 -21.43
CA GLU A 249 2.51 -11.80 -22.32
C GLU A 249 2.02 -13.25 -22.40
N GLU A 250 2.92 -14.24 -22.38
CA GLU A 250 2.59 -15.67 -22.34
C GLU A 250 1.77 -16.03 -21.10
N GLU A 251 2.20 -15.60 -19.90
CA GLU A 251 1.46 -15.83 -18.64
C GLU A 251 0.05 -15.22 -18.69
N ILE A 252 -0.11 -14.08 -19.37
CA ILE A 252 -1.39 -13.37 -19.51
C ILE A 252 -2.27 -14.09 -20.55
N GLN A 253 -1.71 -14.50 -21.69
CA GLN A 253 -2.41 -15.18 -22.77
C GLN A 253 -2.93 -16.55 -22.32
N GLU A 254 -2.13 -17.33 -21.60
CA GLU A 254 -2.54 -18.63 -21.04
C GLU A 254 -3.79 -18.50 -20.15
N ALA A 255 -3.84 -17.44 -19.33
CA ALA A 255 -5.00 -17.18 -18.48
C ALA A 255 -6.25 -16.77 -19.27
N SER A 256 -6.10 -16.18 -20.47
CA SER A 256 -7.23 -15.87 -21.35
C SER A 256 -7.91 -17.13 -21.89
N THR A 257 -7.15 -18.20 -22.16
CA THR A 257 -7.69 -19.48 -22.66
C THR A 257 -8.54 -20.19 -21.61
N ILE A 258 -8.30 -19.92 -20.32
CA ILE A 258 -9.07 -20.48 -19.20
C ILE A 258 -10.40 -19.71 -18.98
N GLN A 259 -10.55 -18.51 -19.55
CA GLN A 259 -11.76 -17.67 -19.42
C GLN A 259 -12.81 -17.92 -20.52
N THR A 260 -12.52 -18.76 -21.52
CA THR A 260 -13.48 -19.24 -22.52
C THR A 260 -14.24 -20.46 -22.02
#